data_AF-A0A8D8R297-F1
#
_entry.id   AF-A0A8D8R297-F1
#
_cell.length_a   1.000
_cell.length_b   1.000
_cell.length_c   1.000
_cell.angle_alpha   90.00
_cell.angle_beta   90.00
_cell.angle_gamma   90.00
#
_symmetry.space_group_name_H-M   'P 1'
#
loop_
_entity.id
_entity.type
_entity.pdbx_description
1 polymer ?
#
loop_
_entity_poly.entity_id
_entity_poly.type
_entity_poly.pdbx_seq_one_letter_code
_entity_poly.pdbx_strand_id
1 'polypeptide(L)'
;MGQSQSVDPAQVEIPDLNKLLERDGYLNPYQYEMKRRYGLMLNFFEQFEKHEAKRNPSRPEGVVGGIDRFSTSYNKYGMHVQPDNSVRCYEWAPGAQQLYLTGDFNSWNREEFPYKKLEFGKWELVIPPNQDGSCRLGHLSKVKLVVRNQHGHLLDRLSPWATYVTEPDQVGHAYEQRVWNPPAQEKHKWVSSKPKKPDNLKIYESHVGICTAEQRVASYRDFVQVVVPRIVKQGYNAVQLMAVMEHAYYASFGYQVTSFFAASSRFGTPEELKYLIDACHKAGLYVLLDVVHSHASKNVLDGLNEFDGTQAGFFHDGPRGTHSLWDSRLFNYSQIEVLRFLLSNLRWYLDEYQFDGFRFDGVTSMLYHNHGIGEGFSGHYDEYYGLNVDTDALIYLMVANKLLHDRYPEIITIAEDVSGMPGSCRPVTEGGTGFDYRLGMAIPDKWIEYLKKFKDEDWSMGNIVHTLTNRRYMEKTVAYAESHDQVKYYRLDHGQYCAYTSYTDQ
;
A
#
# COMPACT_ATOMS: atom_id res chain seq x y z
N MET A 1 2.46 21.71 16.99
CA MET A 1 2.51 22.42 15.70
C MET A 1 3.68 23.39 15.75
N GLY A 2 4.81 23.05 15.14
CA GLY A 2 5.82 24.06 14.83
C GLY A 2 5.35 24.83 13.60
N GLN A 3 5.43 26.16 13.63
CA GLN A 3 5.16 26.98 12.45
C GLN A 3 6.06 26.50 11.31
N SER A 4 5.48 25.83 10.31
CA SER A 4 6.09 25.72 8.99
C SER A 4 6.36 27.16 8.56
N GLN A 5 7.61 27.51 8.27
CA GLN A 5 7.84 28.72 7.51
C GLN A 5 7.06 28.54 6.21
N SER A 6 5.97 29.28 6.04
CA SER A 6 5.19 29.23 4.81
C SER A 6 6.06 29.86 3.74
N VAL A 7 6.76 29.03 2.99
CA VAL A 7 7.41 29.48 1.75
C VAL A 7 6.30 30.00 0.86
N ASP A 8 6.36 31.29 0.50
CA ASP A 8 5.43 31.88 -0.45
C ASP A 8 5.46 31.04 -1.73
N PRO A 9 4.33 30.44 -2.17
CA PRO A 9 4.30 29.63 -3.39
C PRO A 9 4.84 30.36 -4.62
N ALA A 10 4.78 31.70 -4.66
CA ALA A 10 5.36 32.48 -5.75
C ALA A 10 6.90 32.32 -5.86
N GLN A 11 7.57 32.04 -4.74
CA GLN A 11 9.02 31.88 -4.63
C GLN A 11 9.48 30.42 -4.82
N VAL A 12 8.55 29.46 -4.89
CA VAL A 12 8.88 28.06 -5.10
C VAL A 12 9.20 27.82 -6.59
N GLU A 13 10.39 27.31 -6.85
CA GLU A 13 10.81 26.86 -8.18
C GLU A 13 10.65 25.35 -8.32
N ILE A 14 9.87 24.95 -9.32
CA ILE A 14 9.74 23.56 -9.75
C ILE A 14 10.72 23.37 -10.93
N PRO A 15 11.73 22.49 -10.84
CA PRO A 15 12.87 22.47 -11.76
C PRO A 15 12.51 22.41 -13.25
N ASP A 16 11.55 21.57 -13.62
CA ASP A 16 11.21 21.25 -15.00
C ASP A 16 9.76 21.63 -15.36
N LEU A 17 9.11 22.50 -14.57
CA LEU A 17 7.69 22.83 -14.76
C LEU A 17 7.36 23.33 -16.17
N ASN A 18 8.24 24.13 -16.77
CA ASN A 18 8.03 24.66 -18.12
C ASN A 18 7.83 23.54 -19.15
N LYS A 19 8.49 22.37 -18.99
CA LYS A 19 8.29 21.22 -19.91
C LYS A 19 6.84 20.73 -19.89
N LEU A 20 6.21 20.72 -18.72
CA LEU A 20 4.81 20.32 -18.59
C LEU A 20 3.86 21.41 -19.11
N LEU A 21 4.13 22.68 -18.83
CA LEU A 21 3.30 23.81 -19.27
C LEU A 21 3.34 24.06 -20.78
N GLU A 22 4.51 23.91 -21.41
CA GLU A 22 4.67 24.02 -22.87
C GLU A 22 3.89 22.90 -23.58
N ARG A 23 3.87 21.71 -22.98
CA ARG A 23 3.16 20.55 -23.51
C ARG A 23 1.65 20.66 -23.28
N ASP A 24 1.24 21.23 -22.16
CA ASP A 24 -0.15 21.40 -21.77
C ASP A 24 -0.41 22.81 -21.24
N GLY A 25 -0.71 23.71 -22.17
CA GLY A 25 -0.98 25.11 -21.87
C GLY A 25 -2.22 25.36 -21.02
N TYR A 26 -3.12 24.37 -20.87
CA TYR A 26 -4.28 24.47 -19.98
C TYR A 26 -3.88 24.45 -18.50
N LEU A 27 -2.66 24.04 -18.17
CA LEU A 27 -2.12 24.11 -16.81
C LEU A 27 -1.63 25.50 -16.40
N ASN A 28 -1.47 26.43 -17.35
CA ASN A 28 -0.93 27.76 -17.08
C ASN A 28 -1.67 28.53 -15.95
N PRO A 29 -3.01 28.51 -15.87
CA PRO A 29 -3.73 29.18 -14.77
C PRO A 29 -3.48 28.56 -13.39
N TYR A 30 -3.03 27.31 -13.33
CA TYR A 30 -2.90 26.53 -12.08
C TYR A 30 -1.46 26.46 -11.56
N GLN A 31 -0.52 27.17 -12.19
CA GLN A 31 0.90 27.18 -11.79
C GLN A 31 1.11 27.53 -10.31
N TYR A 32 0.33 28.47 -9.78
CA TYR A 32 0.41 28.84 -8.37
C TYR A 32 0.10 27.65 -7.46
N GLU A 33 -0.95 26.90 -7.78
CA GLU A 33 -1.35 25.71 -7.04
C GLU A 33 -0.33 24.58 -7.17
N MET A 34 0.24 24.38 -8.36
CA MET A 34 1.34 23.43 -8.58
C MET A 34 2.56 23.77 -7.73
N LYS A 35 2.96 25.04 -7.70
CA LYS A 35 4.06 25.54 -6.86
C LYS A 35 3.76 25.40 -5.37
N ARG A 36 2.53 25.67 -4.94
CA ARG A 36 2.10 25.46 -3.55
C ARG A 36 2.25 23.99 -3.16
N ARG A 37 1.74 23.06 -3.99
CA ARG A 37 1.85 21.61 -3.75
C ARG A 37 3.32 21.18 -3.69
N TYR A 38 4.14 21.59 -4.64
CA TYR A 38 5.56 21.26 -4.64
C TYR A 38 6.30 21.81 -3.41
N GLY A 39 6.00 23.04 -3.00
CA GLY A 39 6.54 23.63 -1.77
C GLY A 39 6.16 22.85 -0.51
N LEU A 40 4.92 22.37 -0.41
CA LEU A 40 4.48 21.51 0.69
C LEU A 40 5.23 20.17 0.71
N MET A 41 5.46 19.57 -0.46
CA MET A 41 6.29 18.37 -0.57
C MET A 41 7.71 18.63 -0.04
N LEU A 42 8.37 19.71 -0.46
CA LEU A 42 9.70 20.08 0.02
C LEU A 42 9.74 20.28 1.54
N ASN A 43 8.69 20.89 2.11
CA ASN A 43 8.58 21.07 3.56
C ASN A 43 8.51 19.72 4.31
N PHE A 44 7.89 18.69 3.74
CA PHE A 44 7.93 17.35 4.33
C PHE A 44 9.35 16.76 4.31
N PHE A 45 10.07 16.88 3.21
CA PHE A 45 11.47 16.44 3.15
C PHE A 45 12.33 17.14 4.20
N GLU A 46 12.19 18.45 4.36
CA GLU A 46 12.89 19.22 5.39
C GLU A 46 12.48 18.77 6.80
N GLN A 47 11.20 18.49 7.04
CA GLN A 47 10.71 17.96 8.30
C GLN A 47 11.29 16.57 8.61
N PHE A 48 11.40 15.67 7.61
CA PHE A 48 12.01 14.36 7.80
C PHE A 48 13.49 14.49 8.20
N GLU A 49 14.24 15.37 7.55
CA GLU A 49 15.62 15.68 7.91
C GLU A 49 15.73 16.22 9.35
N LYS A 50 14.92 17.23 9.71
CA LYS A 50 14.90 17.79 11.08
C LYS A 50 14.52 16.75 12.12
N HIS A 51 13.54 15.89 11.83
CA HIS A 51 13.10 14.84 12.74
C HIS A 51 14.18 13.76 12.97
N GLU A 52 14.95 13.41 11.95
CA GLU A 52 16.00 12.40 12.07
C GLU A 52 17.33 12.98 12.60
N ALA A 53 17.66 14.23 12.28
CA ALA A 53 18.84 14.93 12.81
C ALA A 53 18.76 15.16 14.33
N LYS A 54 17.58 15.53 14.86
CA LYS A 54 17.35 15.64 16.32
C LYS A 54 17.59 14.33 17.08
N ARG A 55 17.51 13.18 16.39
CA ARG A 55 17.72 11.84 16.97
C ARG A 55 19.18 11.37 16.91
N ASN A 56 20.07 12.09 16.21
CA ASN A 56 21.51 11.83 16.19
C ASN A 56 22.32 13.11 15.86
N PRO A 57 22.77 13.89 16.86
CA PRO A 57 23.40 15.20 16.66
C PRO A 57 24.75 15.20 15.93
N SER A 58 25.34 14.03 15.65
CA SER A 58 26.71 13.89 15.15
C SER A 58 26.83 13.82 13.61
N ARG A 59 25.76 14.14 12.86
CA ARG A 59 25.71 13.98 11.41
C ARG A 59 26.03 15.29 10.64
N PRO A 60 26.83 15.23 9.54
CA PRO A 60 27.00 16.37 8.63
C PRO A 60 25.69 16.71 7.87
N GLU A 61 25.42 17.99 7.68
CA GLU A 61 24.31 18.51 6.86
C GLU A 61 24.49 18.12 5.37
N GLY A 62 23.39 17.84 4.66
CA GLY A 62 23.37 17.73 3.19
C GLY A 62 23.35 16.31 2.57
N VAL A 63 23.17 15.26 3.37
CA VAL A 63 22.91 13.90 2.83
C VAL A 63 21.42 13.61 2.89
N VAL A 64 20.85 13.06 1.81
CA VAL A 64 19.47 12.57 1.55
C VAL A 64 18.95 11.53 2.59
N GLY A 65 19.54 11.47 3.78
CA GLY A 65 19.35 10.38 4.72
C GLY A 65 18.28 10.58 5.78
N GLY A 66 17.59 11.72 5.81
CA GLY A 66 16.41 11.91 6.67
C GLY A 66 15.26 11.08 6.18
N ILE A 67 14.85 11.22 4.91
CA ILE A 67 13.78 10.40 4.35
C ILE A 67 14.19 8.92 4.26
N ASP A 68 15.47 8.62 4.00
CA ASP A 68 15.95 7.24 3.91
C ASP A 68 15.76 6.48 5.21
N ARG A 69 16.24 7.05 6.32
CA ARG A 69 16.04 6.48 7.65
C ARG A 69 14.57 6.50 8.07
N PHE A 70 13.85 7.57 7.74
CA PHE A 70 12.43 7.72 8.06
C PHE A 70 11.59 6.59 7.48
N SER A 71 11.87 6.21 6.24
CA SER A 71 11.16 5.15 5.51
C SER A 71 11.75 3.75 5.72
N THR A 72 12.74 3.59 6.61
CA THR A 72 13.17 2.27 7.12
C THR A 72 12.74 2.06 8.57
N SER A 73 11.67 2.71 9.01
CA SER A 73 11.25 2.67 10.43
C SER A 73 10.74 1.29 10.85
N TYR A 74 10.44 0.40 9.90
CA TYR A 74 10.17 -1.02 10.18
C TYR A 74 11.35 -1.72 10.88
N ASN A 75 12.59 -1.23 10.78
CA ASN A 75 13.75 -1.72 11.55
C ASN A 75 13.70 -1.32 13.04
N LYS A 76 12.75 -0.47 13.43
CA LYS A 76 12.56 0.01 14.80
C LYS A 76 11.21 -0.39 15.37
N TYR A 77 10.14 -0.14 14.62
CA TYR A 77 8.77 -0.39 15.06
C TYR A 77 8.39 -1.86 14.94
N GLY A 78 7.43 -2.29 15.74
CA GLY A 78 7.09 -3.70 15.90
C GLY A 78 8.06 -4.42 16.83
N MET A 79 8.20 -5.74 16.67
CA MET A 79 8.96 -6.62 17.56
C MET A 79 10.23 -7.12 16.86
N HIS A 80 11.38 -6.87 17.48
CA HIS A 80 12.69 -7.17 16.90
C HIS A 80 13.54 -7.97 17.88
N VAL A 81 13.82 -9.22 17.50
CA VAL A 81 14.81 -10.05 18.21
C VAL A 81 16.21 -9.47 17.98
N GLN A 82 16.92 -9.19 19.06
CA GLN A 82 18.26 -8.61 19.07
C GLN A 82 19.34 -9.70 19.04
N PRO A 83 20.62 -9.35 18.73
CA PRO A 83 21.72 -10.32 18.71
C PRO A 83 21.97 -11.06 20.04
N ASP A 84 21.56 -10.48 21.17
CA ASP A 84 21.64 -11.08 22.51
C ASP A 84 20.38 -11.88 22.90
N ASN A 85 19.50 -12.18 21.93
CA ASN A 85 18.20 -12.83 22.08
C ASN A 85 17.19 -12.08 22.97
N SER A 86 17.46 -10.83 23.36
CA SER A 86 16.42 -9.94 23.88
C SER A 86 15.45 -9.55 22.75
N VAL A 87 14.23 -9.14 23.12
CA VAL A 87 13.25 -8.62 22.15
C VAL A 87 12.97 -7.17 22.46
N ARG A 88 13.27 -6.30 21.50
CA ARG A 88 12.88 -4.88 21.54
C ARG A 88 11.55 -4.71 20.81
N CYS A 89 10.59 -4.11 21.49
CA CYS A 89 9.29 -3.79 20.93
C CYS A 89 9.11 -2.26 20.93
N TYR A 90 8.55 -1.72 19.84
CA TYR A 90 8.34 -0.27 19.72
C TYR A 90 7.05 0.05 18.96
N GLU A 91 6.18 0.87 19.56
CA GLU A 91 4.86 1.18 19.02
C GLU A 91 4.52 2.67 19.11
N TRP A 92 3.57 3.11 18.27
CA TRP A 92 2.97 4.45 18.36
C TRP A 92 1.48 4.33 18.67
N ALA A 93 1.11 4.72 19.88
CA ALA A 93 -0.26 4.66 20.39
C ALA A 93 -0.51 5.88 21.30
N PRO A 94 -0.68 7.09 20.73
CA PRO A 94 -0.75 8.32 21.50
C PRO A 94 -1.97 8.38 22.42
N GLY A 95 -3.09 7.79 22.00
CA GLY A 95 -4.34 7.70 22.77
C GLY A 95 -4.33 6.63 23.86
N ALA A 96 -3.29 5.79 23.95
CA ALA A 96 -3.20 4.78 25.00
C ALA A 96 -2.84 5.41 26.36
N GLN A 97 -3.51 4.93 27.42
CA GLN A 97 -3.14 5.21 28.80
C GLN A 97 -1.90 4.39 29.20
N GLN A 98 -1.87 3.11 28.82
CA GLN A 98 -0.77 2.18 29.03
C GLN A 98 -0.77 1.11 27.93
N LEU A 99 0.41 0.61 27.56
CA LEU A 99 0.57 -0.53 26.66
C LEU A 99 1.27 -1.70 27.37
N TYR A 100 0.90 -2.92 26.99
CA TYR A 100 1.55 -4.16 27.44
C TYR A 100 1.72 -5.14 26.29
N LEU A 101 2.61 -6.12 26.45
CA LEU A 101 2.70 -7.29 25.59
C LEU A 101 2.23 -8.53 26.34
N THR A 102 1.46 -9.37 25.67
CA THR A 102 1.02 -10.68 26.17
C THR A 102 1.12 -11.73 25.07
N GLY A 103 1.20 -13.00 25.44
CA GLY A 103 1.22 -14.10 24.49
C GLY A 103 1.55 -15.44 25.13
N ASP A 104 1.89 -16.42 24.29
CA ASP A 104 2.24 -17.76 24.78
C ASP A 104 3.44 -17.73 25.75
N PHE A 105 4.39 -16.82 25.51
CA PHE A 105 5.62 -16.69 26.28
C PHE A 105 5.42 -16.31 27.76
N ASN A 106 4.24 -15.80 28.13
CA ASN A 106 3.91 -15.40 29.50
C ASN A 106 2.54 -15.93 29.96
N SER A 107 2.09 -17.04 29.38
CA SER A 107 0.80 -17.66 29.72
C SER A 107 -0.38 -16.67 29.61
N TRP A 108 -0.31 -15.76 28.64
CA TRP A 108 -1.33 -14.75 28.37
C TRP A 108 -1.62 -13.77 29.53
N ASN A 109 -0.68 -13.58 30.46
CA ASN A 109 -0.79 -12.55 31.48
C ASN A 109 -0.75 -11.15 30.84
N ARG A 110 -1.90 -10.47 30.83
CA ARG A 110 -2.13 -9.24 30.05
C ARG A 110 -1.33 -8.03 30.51
N GLU A 111 -0.82 -8.03 31.74
CA GLU A 111 -0.20 -6.84 32.34
C GLU A 111 1.25 -7.04 32.80
N GLU A 112 1.83 -8.22 32.60
CA GLU A 112 3.17 -8.57 33.10
C GLU A 112 4.31 -7.80 32.41
N PHE A 113 4.16 -7.48 31.13
CA PHE A 113 5.20 -6.80 30.32
C PHE A 113 4.72 -5.41 29.87
N PRO A 114 4.72 -4.40 30.76
CA PRO A 114 4.33 -3.04 30.42
C PRO A 114 5.39 -2.34 29.55
N TYR A 115 4.94 -1.63 28.52
CA TYR A 115 5.79 -0.72 27.78
C TYR A 115 6.05 0.55 28.60
N LYS A 116 7.23 1.13 28.39
CA LYS A 116 7.56 2.47 28.86
C LYS A 116 7.02 3.51 27.87
N LYS A 117 6.21 4.45 28.37
CA LYS A 117 5.77 5.61 27.59
C LYS A 117 6.95 6.53 27.28
N LEU A 118 7.06 6.93 26.03
CA LEU A 118 8.03 7.89 25.52
C LEU A 118 7.30 9.16 25.05
N GLU A 119 8.08 10.16 24.66
CA GLU A 119 7.55 11.37 24.04
C GLU A 119 6.79 11.07 22.73
N PHE A 120 5.88 11.97 22.35
CA PHE A 120 5.11 11.90 21.11
C PHE A 120 4.22 10.65 20.99
N GLY A 121 3.78 10.08 22.12
CA GLY A 121 2.85 8.94 22.13
C GLY A 121 3.48 7.62 21.70
N LYS A 122 4.82 7.52 21.78
CA LYS A 122 5.59 6.33 21.45
C LYS A 122 5.77 5.47 22.70
N TRP A 123 6.01 4.19 22.48
CA TRP A 123 6.11 3.20 23.55
C TRP A 123 7.25 2.24 23.24
N GLU A 124 8.01 1.85 24.26
CA GLU A 124 9.12 0.91 24.11
C GLU A 124 9.12 -0.13 25.23
N LEU A 125 9.42 -1.38 24.87
CA LEU A 125 9.60 -2.50 25.79
C LEU A 125 10.84 -3.27 25.36
N VAL A 126 11.64 -3.70 26.33
CA VAL A 126 12.74 -4.66 26.09
C VAL A 126 12.49 -5.88 26.97
N ILE A 127 12.30 -7.04 26.34
CA ILE A 127 12.12 -8.32 27.01
C ILE A 127 13.48 -9.01 27.03
N PRO A 128 14.06 -9.30 28.22
CA PRO A 128 15.35 -9.99 28.29
C PRO A 128 15.22 -11.44 27.79
N PRO A 129 16.34 -12.05 27.36
CA PRO A 129 16.35 -13.48 27.06
C PRO A 129 15.97 -14.32 28.28
N ASN A 130 15.66 -15.60 28.04
CA ASN A 130 15.47 -16.57 29.11
C ASN A 130 16.80 -16.85 29.86
N GLN A 131 16.71 -17.50 31.02
CA GLN A 131 17.90 -17.82 31.84
C GLN A 131 18.92 -18.69 31.11
N ASP A 132 18.47 -19.50 30.15
CA ASP A 132 19.30 -20.33 29.28
C ASP A 132 19.87 -19.57 28.06
N GLY A 133 19.59 -18.27 27.94
CA GLY A 133 20.02 -17.42 26.83
C GLY A 133 19.14 -17.51 25.58
N SER A 134 18.07 -18.32 25.58
CA SER A 134 17.14 -18.43 24.45
C SER A 134 16.23 -17.20 24.33
N CYS A 135 15.74 -16.93 23.11
CA CYS A 135 14.75 -15.87 22.88
C CYS A 135 13.42 -16.25 23.56
N ARG A 136 12.87 -15.34 24.36
CA ARG A 136 11.61 -15.57 25.08
C ARG A 136 10.40 -15.68 24.13
N LEU A 137 10.42 -14.95 23.03
CA LEU A 137 9.39 -15.04 21.98
C LEU A 137 9.86 -16.05 20.94
N GLY A 138 9.38 -17.29 21.05
CA GLY A 138 9.68 -18.35 20.08
C GLY A 138 9.10 -18.05 18.70
N HIS A 139 9.76 -18.54 17.65
CA HIS A 139 9.20 -18.50 16.30
C HIS A 139 7.80 -19.14 16.28
N LEU A 140 6.84 -18.51 15.58
CA LEU A 140 5.43 -18.89 15.48
C LEU A 140 4.61 -18.84 16.78
N SER A 141 5.21 -18.44 17.91
CA SER A 141 4.43 -18.18 19.12
C SER A 141 3.46 -17.02 18.91
N LYS A 142 2.31 -17.10 19.57
CA LYS A 142 1.27 -16.07 19.51
C LYS A 142 1.60 -14.92 20.45
N VAL A 143 1.34 -13.71 19.97
CA VAL A 143 1.46 -12.48 20.74
C VAL A 143 0.29 -11.54 20.47
N LYS A 144 -0.03 -10.68 21.43
CA LYS A 144 -0.96 -9.56 21.28
C LYS A 144 -0.45 -8.35 22.06
N LEU A 145 -0.76 -7.16 21.55
CA LEU A 145 -0.66 -5.93 22.31
C LEU A 145 -1.92 -5.80 23.18
N VAL A 146 -1.73 -5.33 24.42
CA VAL A 146 -2.84 -4.96 25.30
C VAL A 146 -2.79 -3.45 25.49
N VAL A 147 -3.85 -2.78 25.04
CA VAL A 147 -4.01 -1.33 25.13
C VAL A 147 -4.97 -1.01 26.26
N ARG A 148 -4.49 -0.32 27.29
CA ARG A 148 -5.37 0.31 28.28
C ARG A 148 -5.84 1.65 27.72
N ASN A 149 -7.12 1.75 27.39
CA ASN A 149 -7.69 2.98 26.84
C ASN A 149 -7.94 4.03 27.94
N GLN A 150 -8.43 5.22 27.56
CA GLN A 150 -8.70 6.32 28.49
C GLN A 150 -9.81 6.02 29.52
N HIS A 151 -10.63 5.00 29.27
CA HIS A 151 -11.67 4.53 30.20
C HIS A 151 -11.18 3.39 31.11
N GLY A 152 -9.90 3.02 31.03
CA GLY A 152 -9.30 1.94 31.82
C GLY A 152 -9.59 0.53 31.31
N HIS A 153 -10.32 0.37 30.20
CA HIS A 153 -10.57 -0.93 29.57
C HIS A 153 -9.31 -1.45 28.89
N LEU A 154 -9.07 -2.76 29.01
CA LEU A 154 -7.97 -3.46 28.34
C LEU A 154 -8.47 -4.03 27.00
N LEU A 155 -7.90 -3.53 25.91
CA LEU A 155 -8.24 -3.88 24.54
C LEU A 155 -7.11 -4.70 23.93
N ASP A 156 -7.43 -5.84 23.34
CA ASP A 156 -6.43 -6.64 22.63
C ASP A 156 -6.30 -6.16 21.19
N ARG A 157 -5.06 -6.03 20.70
CA ARG A 157 -4.71 -5.55 19.36
C ARG A 157 -3.55 -6.34 18.78
N LEU A 158 -3.48 -6.38 17.46
CA LEU A 158 -2.26 -6.77 16.75
C LEU A 158 -1.36 -5.53 16.57
N SER A 159 -0.06 -5.74 16.46
CA SER A 159 0.87 -4.65 16.11
C SER A 159 0.55 -4.12 14.70
N PRO A 160 0.49 -2.80 14.49
CA PRO A 160 0.43 -2.21 13.14
C PRO A 160 1.59 -2.68 12.25
N TRP A 161 2.70 -3.07 12.87
CA TRP A 161 3.94 -3.51 12.24
C TRP A 161 4.10 -5.03 12.27
N ALA A 162 3.02 -5.78 12.52
CA ALA A 162 3.05 -7.25 12.46
C ALA A 162 3.46 -7.72 11.06
N THR A 163 4.48 -8.58 11.01
CA THR A 163 5.03 -9.13 9.76
C THR A 163 4.40 -10.46 9.37
N TYR A 164 3.70 -11.12 10.30
CA TYR A 164 2.94 -12.33 10.04
C TYR A 164 1.78 -12.46 11.03
N VAL A 165 0.58 -12.65 10.49
CA VAL A 165 -0.63 -12.93 11.25
C VAL A 165 -1.34 -14.10 10.56
N THR A 166 -2.04 -14.95 11.30
CA THR A 166 -2.71 -16.13 10.74
C THR A 166 -4.17 -16.17 11.13
N GLU A 167 -4.96 -16.94 10.39
CA GLU A 167 -6.28 -17.37 10.87
C GLU A 167 -6.12 -18.08 12.24
N PRO A 168 -7.14 -17.98 13.12
CA PRO A 168 -7.05 -18.55 14.46
C PRO A 168 -6.99 -20.08 14.42
N ASP A 169 -6.20 -20.68 15.32
CA ASP A 169 -6.07 -22.16 15.40
C ASP A 169 -7.38 -22.86 15.79
N GLN A 170 -8.29 -22.13 16.45
CA GLN A 170 -9.60 -22.60 16.88
C GLN A 170 -10.69 -21.81 16.14
N VAL A 171 -11.93 -22.31 16.20
CA VAL A 171 -13.08 -21.62 15.61
C VAL A 171 -13.16 -20.18 16.14
N GLY A 172 -12.96 -19.22 15.25
CA GLY A 172 -12.92 -17.80 15.55
C GLY A 172 -12.77 -16.98 14.28
N HIS A 173 -13.00 -15.67 14.38
CA HIS A 173 -12.94 -14.76 13.23
C HIS A 173 -11.78 -13.78 13.28
N ALA A 174 -11.16 -13.58 14.44
CA ALA A 174 -10.06 -12.63 14.60
C ALA A 174 -8.72 -13.32 14.35
N TYR A 175 -7.91 -12.71 13.49
CA TYR A 175 -6.55 -13.17 13.23
C TYR A 175 -5.66 -13.10 14.48
N GLU A 176 -4.61 -13.93 14.47
CA GLU A 176 -3.63 -14.04 15.54
C GLU A 176 -2.25 -13.61 15.03
N GLN A 177 -1.58 -12.68 15.73
CA GLN A 177 -0.21 -12.31 15.38
C GLN A 177 0.77 -13.40 15.82
N ARG A 178 1.64 -13.79 14.89
CA ARG A 178 2.67 -14.80 15.08
C ARG A 178 4.04 -14.13 15.06
N VAL A 179 4.93 -14.55 15.94
CA VAL A 179 6.32 -14.08 15.92
C VAL A 179 7.04 -14.68 14.71
N TRP A 180 7.32 -13.86 13.71
CA TRP A 180 8.10 -14.27 12.53
C TRP A 180 9.60 -14.05 12.75
N ASN A 181 10.27 -15.07 13.27
CA ASN A 181 11.73 -15.12 13.37
C ASN A 181 12.23 -16.54 13.02
N PRO A 182 12.06 -16.98 11.76
CA PRO A 182 12.46 -18.32 11.35
C PRO A 182 13.96 -18.53 11.59
N PRO A 183 14.39 -19.75 11.96
CA PRO A 183 15.80 -20.05 12.13
C PRO A 183 16.55 -19.92 10.80
N ALA A 184 17.88 -19.72 10.86
CA ALA A 184 18.67 -19.35 9.69
C ALA A 184 18.58 -20.33 8.50
N GLN A 185 18.33 -21.62 8.77
CA GLN A 185 18.13 -22.65 7.75
C GLN A 185 16.78 -22.58 7.03
N GLU A 186 15.76 -21.96 7.65
CA GLU A 186 14.42 -21.82 7.08
C GLU A 186 14.22 -20.49 6.34
N LYS A 187 15.12 -19.51 6.56
CA LYS A 187 15.12 -18.24 5.82
C LYS A 187 15.39 -18.47 4.33
N HIS A 188 14.57 -17.85 3.48
CA HIS A 188 14.78 -17.85 2.04
C HIS A 188 16.11 -17.21 1.68
N LYS A 189 16.83 -17.82 0.74
CA LYS A 189 18.07 -17.31 0.19
C LYS A 189 17.84 -16.93 -1.25
N TRP A 190 17.87 -15.63 -1.53
CA TRP A 190 17.77 -15.10 -2.89
C TRP A 190 18.85 -15.70 -3.78
N VAL A 191 18.44 -16.35 -4.88
CA VAL A 191 19.37 -16.91 -5.87
C VAL A 191 19.35 -16.16 -7.20
N SER A 192 18.32 -15.35 -7.44
CA SER A 192 18.17 -14.55 -8.65
C SER A 192 18.42 -13.06 -8.37
N SER A 193 18.91 -12.34 -9.38
CA SER A 193 18.92 -10.89 -9.38
C SER A 193 17.61 -10.35 -9.98
N LYS A 194 17.21 -9.15 -9.57
CA LYS A 194 16.10 -8.44 -10.23
C LYS A 194 16.35 -8.33 -11.75
N PRO A 195 15.32 -8.56 -12.58
CA PRO A 195 15.41 -8.29 -14.01
C PRO A 195 15.60 -6.79 -14.28
N LYS A 196 16.08 -6.44 -15.48
CA LYS A 196 16.15 -5.04 -15.90
C LYS A 196 14.76 -4.46 -16.16
N LYS A 197 14.59 -3.15 -15.94
CA LYS A 197 13.33 -2.45 -16.26
C LYS A 197 12.94 -2.71 -17.72
N PRO A 198 11.73 -3.26 -18.01
CA PRO A 198 11.31 -3.51 -19.38
C PRO A 198 10.94 -2.20 -20.10
N ASP A 199 11.28 -2.09 -21.38
CA ASP A 199 10.93 -0.92 -22.21
C ASP A 199 9.41 -0.74 -22.35
N ASN A 200 8.67 -1.86 -22.44
CA ASN A 200 7.22 -1.91 -22.53
C ASN A 200 6.67 -2.96 -21.57
N LEU A 201 5.62 -2.62 -20.83
CA LEU A 201 4.97 -3.54 -19.89
C LEU A 201 3.91 -4.39 -20.58
N LYS A 202 4.03 -5.70 -20.42
CA LYS A 202 3.00 -6.70 -20.69
C LYS A 202 2.72 -7.41 -19.36
N ILE A 203 1.69 -6.91 -18.68
CA ILE A 203 1.39 -7.24 -17.28
C ILE A 203 0.35 -8.36 -17.24
N TYR A 204 0.65 -9.42 -16.50
CA TYR A 204 -0.31 -10.45 -16.14
C TYR A 204 -0.83 -10.19 -14.72
N GLU A 205 -2.03 -9.65 -14.60
CA GLU A 205 -2.67 -9.43 -13.30
C GLU A 205 -3.09 -10.76 -12.66
N SER A 206 -2.80 -10.93 -11.38
CA SER A 206 -2.87 -12.23 -10.69
C SER A 206 -3.33 -12.11 -9.25
N HIS A 207 -4.14 -13.08 -8.84
CA HIS A 207 -4.46 -13.33 -7.44
C HIS A 207 -4.02 -14.77 -7.09
N VAL A 208 -3.12 -14.91 -6.12
CA VAL A 208 -2.50 -16.20 -5.77
C VAL A 208 -3.54 -17.23 -5.38
N GLY A 209 -4.46 -16.88 -4.48
CA GLY A 209 -5.41 -17.83 -3.90
C GLY A 209 -6.43 -18.47 -4.86
N ILE A 210 -6.56 -17.98 -6.10
CA ILE A 210 -7.50 -18.51 -7.11
C ILE A 210 -6.79 -19.00 -8.38
N CYS A 211 -5.48 -19.24 -8.31
CA CYS A 211 -4.67 -19.53 -9.49
C CYS A 211 -4.69 -20.99 -9.96
N THR A 212 -5.35 -21.88 -9.21
CA THR A 212 -5.52 -23.30 -9.57
C THR A 212 -6.99 -23.61 -9.85
N ALA A 213 -7.24 -24.73 -10.53
CA ALA A 213 -8.60 -25.21 -10.78
C ALA A 213 -9.24 -25.90 -9.56
N GLU A 214 -8.48 -26.07 -8.48
CA GLU A 214 -8.95 -26.72 -7.26
C GLU A 214 -9.81 -25.75 -6.45
N GLN A 215 -10.88 -26.26 -5.83
CA GLN A 215 -11.80 -25.47 -4.99
C GLN A 215 -11.22 -25.23 -3.58
N ARG A 216 -10.01 -24.69 -3.53
CA ARG A 216 -9.32 -24.31 -2.30
C ARG A 216 -8.54 -23.01 -2.53
N VAL A 217 -8.07 -22.41 -1.44
CA VAL A 217 -7.09 -21.33 -1.56
C VAL A 217 -5.76 -21.92 -2.02
N ALA A 218 -5.28 -21.44 -3.17
CA ALA A 218 -3.97 -21.82 -3.72
C ALA A 218 -2.82 -21.10 -2.98
N SER A 219 -1.66 -21.75 -2.96
CA SER A 219 -0.46 -21.29 -2.26
C SER A 219 0.49 -20.50 -3.17
N TYR A 220 1.44 -19.77 -2.57
CA TYR A 220 2.54 -19.15 -3.31
C TYR A 220 3.34 -20.17 -4.13
N ARG A 221 3.48 -21.41 -3.64
CA ARG A 221 4.15 -22.50 -4.37
C ARG A 221 3.34 -23.00 -5.56
N ASP A 222 2.01 -23.11 -5.41
CA ASP A 222 1.11 -23.45 -6.52
C ASP A 222 1.25 -22.42 -7.65
N PHE A 223 1.32 -21.13 -7.30
CA PHE A 223 1.50 -20.05 -8.27
C PHE A 223 2.80 -20.21 -9.08
N VAL A 224 3.92 -20.52 -8.43
CA VAL A 224 5.20 -20.76 -9.10
C VAL A 224 5.11 -21.94 -10.05
N GLN A 225 4.44 -23.02 -9.65
CA GLN A 225 4.35 -24.23 -10.47
C GLN A 225 3.42 -24.08 -11.67
N VAL A 226 2.29 -23.38 -11.49
CA VAL A 226 1.20 -23.34 -12.48
C VAL A 226 1.24 -22.07 -13.32
N VAL A 227 1.41 -20.91 -12.68
CA VAL A 227 1.24 -19.61 -13.33
C VAL A 227 2.52 -19.16 -14.01
N VAL A 228 3.67 -19.22 -13.32
CA VAL A 228 4.95 -18.70 -13.86
C VAL A 228 5.30 -19.31 -15.22
N PRO A 229 5.28 -20.64 -15.45
CA PRO A 229 5.57 -21.21 -16.76
C PRO A 229 4.57 -20.78 -17.84
N ARG A 230 3.29 -20.63 -17.46
CA ARG A 230 2.21 -20.24 -18.38
C ARG A 230 2.41 -18.82 -18.89
N ILE A 231 2.64 -17.87 -18.00
CA ILE A 231 2.74 -16.44 -18.36
C ILE A 231 4.02 -16.14 -19.15
N VAL A 232 5.12 -16.84 -18.84
CA VAL A 232 6.36 -16.79 -19.62
C VAL A 232 6.11 -17.31 -21.04
N LYS A 233 5.44 -18.46 -21.18
CA LYS A 233 5.08 -19.02 -22.49
C LYS A 233 4.17 -18.08 -23.30
N GLN A 234 3.28 -17.36 -22.64
CA GLN A 234 2.40 -16.37 -23.27
C GLN A 234 3.12 -15.05 -23.62
N GLY A 235 4.36 -14.86 -23.16
CA GLY A 235 5.18 -13.71 -23.50
C GLY A 235 4.93 -12.47 -22.64
N TYR A 236 4.30 -12.61 -21.48
CA TYR A 236 4.25 -11.54 -20.48
C TYR A 236 5.65 -11.30 -19.89
N ASN A 237 5.93 -10.07 -19.47
CA ASN A 237 7.20 -9.69 -18.86
C ASN A 237 7.06 -9.06 -17.47
N ALA A 238 5.82 -8.90 -17.00
CA ALA A 238 5.52 -8.43 -15.67
C ALA A 238 4.30 -9.16 -15.08
N VAL A 239 4.26 -9.28 -13.76
CA VAL A 239 3.13 -9.79 -12.98
C VAL A 239 2.66 -8.69 -12.05
N GLN A 240 1.36 -8.42 -12.02
CA GLN A 240 0.74 -7.61 -10.96
C GLN A 240 0.15 -8.57 -9.93
N LEU A 241 0.74 -8.62 -8.72
CA LEU A 241 0.27 -9.46 -7.63
C LEU A 241 -0.71 -8.69 -6.74
N MET A 242 -1.96 -9.10 -6.82
CA MET A 242 -3.05 -8.61 -5.98
C MET A 242 -3.09 -9.35 -4.64
N ALA A 243 -3.75 -8.74 -3.65
CA ALA A 243 -4.13 -9.37 -2.38
C ALA A 243 -2.97 -9.92 -1.54
N VAL A 244 -1.75 -9.40 -1.70
CA VAL A 244 -0.58 -9.82 -0.92
C VAL A 244 -0.58 -9.22 0.49
N MET A 245 -0.95 -7.94 0.63
CA MET A 245 -1.11 -7.33 1.96
C MET A 245 -2.24 -8.05 2.71
N GLU A 246 -2.00 -8.41 3.96
CA GLU A 246 -2.95 -9.25 4.69
C GLU A 246 -4.30 -8.56 4.89
N HIS A 247 -5.36 -9.33 4.64
CA HIS A 247 -6.74 -8.90 4.66
C HIS A 247 -7.61 -10.01 5.25
N ALA A 248 -8.34 -9.74 6.32
CA ALA A 248 -9.13 -10.76 7.00
C ALA A 248 -10.30 -11.27 6.14
N TYR A 249 -10.95 -10.39 5.38
CA TYR A 249 -12.08 -10.74 4.52
C TYR A 249 -11.60 -11.16 3.13
N TYR A 250 -11.52 -12.46 2.86
CA TYR A 250 -10.99 -13.01 1.60
C TYR A 250 -11.75 -12.49 0.35
N ALA A 251 -13.08 -12.38 0.43
CA ALA A 251 -13.89 -11.87 -0.66
C ALA A 251 -13.76 -10.33 -0.88
N SER A 252 -12.98 -9.63 -0.05
CA SER A 252 -12.55 -8.27 -0.38
C SER A 252 -11.58 -8.22 -1.55
N PHE A 253 -11.04 -9.37 -1.99
CA PHE A 253 -10.06 -9.46 -3.08
C PHE A 253 -8.77 -8.68 -2.79
N GLY A 254 -8.41 -8.55 -1.51
CA GLY A 254 -7.22 -7.81 -1.06
C GLY A 254 -7.46 -6.35 -0.66
N TYR A 255 -8.62 -5.78 -0.98
CA TYR A 255 -8.86 -4.34 -0.78
C TYR A 255 -9.12 -3.96 0.69
N GLN A 256 -9.56 -4.89 1.54
CA GLN A 256 -9.81 -4.61 2.96
C GLN A 256 -8.61 -5.01 3.84
N VAL A 257 -7.49 -4.30 3.66
CA VAL A 257 -6.24 -4.57 4.37
C VAL A 257 -6.39 -4.39 5.88
N THR A 258 -5.89 -5.37 6.64
CA THR A 258 -5.90 -5.37 8.11
C THR A 258 -4.49 -5.23 8.69
N SER A 259 -3.50 -5.96 8.15
CA SER A 259 -2.10 -5.94 8.61
C SER A 259 -1.14 -5.59 7.47
N PHE A 260 -0.73 -4.33 7.40
CA PHE A 260 -0.07 -3.75 6.22
C PHE A 260 1.32 -4.36 5.93
N PHE A 261 2.05 -4.79 6.96
CA PHE A 261 3.40 -5.37 6.83
C PHE A 261 3.38 -6.90 6.73
N ALA A 262 2.21 -7.53 6.87
CA ALA A 262 2.07 -8.98 6.78
C ALA A 262 1.75 -9.39 5.34
N ALA A 263 2.55 -10.31 4.80
CA ALA A 263 2.18 -11.06 3.62
C ALA A 263 1.02 -12.01 3.99
N SER A 264 -0.01 -12.09 3.14
CA SER A 264 -1.21 -12.85 3.46
C SER A 264 -0.88 -14.31 3.73
N SER A 265 -1.23 -14.76 4.93
CA SER A 265 -0.93 -16.09 5.45
C SER A 265 -1.71 -17.20 4.77
N ARG A 266 -2.82 -16.85 4.10
CA ARG A 266 -3.67 -17.81 3.38
C ARG A 266 -2.93 -18.54 2.26
N PHE A 267 -1.93 -17.90 1.68
CA PHE A 267 -1.18 -18.46 0.55
C PHE A 267 0.12 -19.14 0.99
N GLY A 268 0.48 -19.04 2.28
CA GLY A 268 1.71 -19.57 2.83
C GLY A 268 2.48 -18.54 3.66
N THR A 269 3.74 -18.85 3.91
CA THR A 269 4.61 -18.06 4.77
C THR A 269 5.27 -16.88 4.04
N PRO A 270 5.81 -15.87 4.77
CA PRO A 270 6.66 -14.83 4.20
C PRO A 270 7.83 -15.36 3.36
N GLU A 271 8.49 -16.46 3.77
CA GLU A 271 9.57 -17.06 2.98
C GLU A 271 9.06 -17.67 1.67
N GLU A 272 7.82 -18.15 1.62
CA GLU A 272 7.22 -18.68 0.38
C GLU A 272 6.82 -17.57 -0.60
N LEU A 273 6.45 -16.38 -0.12
CA LEU A 273 6.31 -15.21 -0.98
C LEU A 273 7.67 -14.79 -1.58
N LYS A 274 8.74 -14.79 -0.77
CA LYS A 274 10.10 -14.53 -1.30
C LYS A 274 10.50 -15.55 -2.36
N TYR A 275 10.20 -16.83 -2.13
CA TYR A 275 10.40 -17.89 -3.12
C TYR A 275 9.63 -17.63 -4.42
N LEU A 276 8.39 -17.16 -4.35
CA LEU A 276 7.59 -16.79 -5.54
C LEU A 276 8.28 -15.67 -6.32
N ILE A 277 8.66 -14.59 -5.65
CA ILE A 277 9.27 -13.43 -6.31
C ILE A 277 10.61 -13.81 -6.93
N ASP A 278 11.44 -14.59 -6.22
CA ASP A 278 12.70 -15.11 -6.74
C ASP A 278 12.50 -16.00 -7.98
N ALA A 279 11.45 -16.84 -7.99
CA ALA A 279 11.11 -17.65 -9.15
C ALA A 279 10.65 -16.82 -10.36
N CYS A 280 9.88 -15.75 -10.13
CA CYS A 280 9.52 -14.79 -11.16
C CYS A 280 10.75 -14.08 -11.73
N HIS A 281 11.66 -13.60 -10.87
CA HIS A 281 12.91 -12.95 -11.28
C HIS A 281 13.81 -13.90 -12.08
N LYS A 282 13.94 -15.16 -11.65
CA LYS A 282 14.65 -16.21 -12.40
C LYS A 282 14.07 -16.41 -13.80
N ALA A 283 12.76 -16.23 -13.95
CA ALA A 283 12.06 -16.30 -15.23
C ALA A 283 12.09 -14.99 -16.04
N GLY A 284 12.77 -13.95 -15.55
CA GLY A 284 12.88 -12.65 -16.19
C GLY A 284 11.62 -11.78 -16.09
N LEU A 285 10.74 -12.05 -15.12
CA LEU A 285 9.50 -11.32 -14.91
C LEU A 285 9.68 -10.21 -13.86
N TYR A 286 9.26 -8.99 -14.20
CA TYR A 286 9.01 -7.94 -13.22
C TYR A 286 7.84 -8.34 -12.31
N VAL A 287 7.90 -8.05 -11.01
CA VAL A 287 6.82 -8.32 -10.06
C VAL A 287 6.39 -7.01 -9.40
N LEU A 288 5.14 -6.61 -9.65
CA LEU A 288 4.52 -5.43 -9.08
C LEU A 288 3.55 -5.86 -7.97
N LEU A 289 3.51 -5.09 -6.88
CA LEU A 289 2.59 -5.30 -5.76
C LEU A 289 1.40 -4.32 -5.83
N ASP A 290 0.19 -4.80 -5.54
CA ASP A 290 -0.94 -3.94 -5.18
C ASP A 290 -0.72 -3.33 -3.80
N VAL A 291 -0.65 -2.00 -3.76
CA VAL A 291 -0.53 -1.22 -2.53
C VAL A 291 -1.85 -0.50 -2.27
N VAL A 292 -2.55 -0.97 -1.25
CA VAL A 292 -3.82 -0.39 -0.80
C VAL A 292 -3.55 0.61 0.33
N HIS A 293 -3.06 1.79 -0.04
CA HIS A 293 -2.84 2.89 0.90
C HIS A 293 -3.97 3.93 0.87
N SER A 294 -5.02 3.72 0.08
CA SER A 294 -6.18 4.61 0.00
C SER A 294 -7.07 4.54 1.25
N HIS A 295 -7.15 3.38 1.89
CA HIS A 295 -7.97 3.13 3.07
C HIS A 295 -7.45 1.93 3.86
N ALA A 296 -8.08 1.66 5.01
CA ALA A 296 -7.88 0.44 5.78
C ALA A 296 -9.21 -0.19 6.19
N SER A 297 -9.20 -1.48 6.47
CA SER A 297 -10.37 -2.16 7.04
C SER A 297 -10.82 -1.53 8.36
N LYS A 298 -12.14 -1.50 8.59
CA LYS A 298 -12.72 -1.09 9.87
C LYS A 298 -12.59 -2.13 10.99
N ASN A 299 -11.96 -3.27 10.72
CA ASN A 299 -11.71 -4.29 11.72
C ASN A 299 -10.90 -3.76 12.90
N VAL A 300 -11.43 -3.95 14.12
CA VAL A 300 -10.81 -3.46 15.36
C VAL A 300 -9.96 -4.52 16.06
N LEU A 301 -10.32 -5.80 15.95
CA LEU A 301 -9.63 -6.88 16.68
C LEU A 301 -8.33 -7.31 16.00
N ASP A 302 -8.33 -7.33 14.67
CA ASP A 302 -7.23 -7.81 13.83
C ASP A 302 -6.78 -6.79 12.76
N GLY A 303 -7.37 -5.60 12.76
CA GLY A 303 -7.01 -4.51 11.87
C GLY A 303 -6.41 -3.30 12.62
N LEU A 304 -6.11 -2.26 11.84
CA LEU A 304 -5.52 -1.01 12.32
C LEU A 304 -6.56 -0.08 12.99
N ASN A 305 -7.86 -0.35 12.83
CA ASN A 305 -8.92 0.49 13.34
C ASN A 305 -8.94 0.51 14.88
N GLU A 306 -9.13 1.70 15.45
CA GLU A 306 -9.18 1.91 16.91
C GLU A 306 -8.00 1.28 17.66
N PHE A 307 -6.82 1.31 17.04
CA PHE A 307 -5.60 0.69 17.57
C PHE A 307 -5.30 1.14 19.00
N ASP A 308 -5.25 2.44 19.25
CA ASP A 308 -4.96 2.99 20.58
C ASP A 308 -6.22 3.24 21.44
N GLY A 309 -7.36 2.69 21.02
CA GLY A 309 -8.67 2.89 21.63
C GLY A 309 -9.37 4.20 21.24
N THR A 310 -8.84 4.94 20.25
CA THR A 310 -9.46 6.15 19.69
C THR A 310 -9.83 5.96 18.22
N GLN A 311 -10.78 6.75 17.70
CA GLN A 311 -11.08 6.73 16.26
C GLN A 311 -10.01 7.45 15.42
N ALA A 312 -9.11 8.21 16.05
CA ALA A 312 -8.07 8.97 15.37
C ALA A 312 -6.71 8.21 15.37
N GLY A 313 -5.60 8.93 15.30
CA GLY A 313 -4.26 8.36 15.23
C GLY A 313 -3.85 8.12 13.78
N PHE A 314 -4.00 6.89 13.30
CA PHE A 314 -3.69 6.56 11.90
C PHE A 314 -4.69 7.18 10.90
N PHE A 315 -5.91 7.46 11.38
CA PHE A 315 -7.02 7.90 10.56
C PHE A 315 -7.48 9.30 10.94
N HIS A 316 -8.22 9.95 10.04
CA HIS A 316 -9.01 11.11 10.41
C HIS A 316 -10.11 10.71 11.39
N ASP A 317 -10.56 11.65 12.20
CA ASP A 317 -11.70 11.46 13.10
C ASP A 317 -13.03 11.81 12.40
N GLY A 318 -14.14 11.31 12.94
CA GLY A 318 -15.49 11.59 12.46
C GLY A 318 -15.73 11.19 11.00
N PRO A 319 -16.65 11.88 10.29
CA PRO A 319 -17.02 11.55 8.92
C PRO A 319 -15.85 11.58 7.92
N ARG A 320 -14.88 12.48 8.08
CA ARG A 320 -13.68 12.55 7.22
C ARG A 320 -12.82 11.27 7.31
N GLY A 321 -12.91 10.55 8.43
CA GLY A 321 -12.20 9.31 8.68
C GLY A 321 -12.84 8.05 8.15
N THR A 322 -13.97 8.14 7.45
CA THR A 322 -14.79 6.99 7.04
C THR A 322 -15.17 7.09 5.57
N HIS A 323 -14.88 6.04 4.80
CA HIS A 323 -15.30 5.92 3.41
C HIS A 323 -16.67 5.22 3.33
N SER A 324 -17.74 5.98 3.10
CA SER A 324 -19.11 5.49 3.21
C SER A 324 -19.46 4.34 2.25
N LEU A 325 -18.97 4.36 1.02
CA LEU A 325 -19.25 3.32 0.02
C LEU A 325 -18.49 2.02 0.28
N TRP A 326 -17.29 2.11 0.86
CA TRP A 326 -16.42 0.96 1.10
C TRP A 326 -16.50 0.44 2.54
N ASP A 327 -17.16 1.18 3.43
CA ASP A 327 -17.30 0.85 4.84
C ASP A 327 -15.93 0.67 5.54
N SER A 328 -15.03 1.61 5.24
CA SER A 328 -13.60 1.57 5.56
C SER A 328 -13.11 2.83 6.28
N ARG A 329 -11.90 2.78 6.86
CA ARG A 329 -11.22 3.93 7.50
C ARG A 329 -10.29 4.66 6.54
N LEU A 330 -10.20 5.99 6.66
CA LEU A 330 -9.38 6.85 5.79
C LEU A 330 -8.19 7.45 6.56
N PHE A 331 -6.99 7.26 6.01
CA PHE A 331 -5.74 7.71 6.62
C PHE A 331 -5.69 9.21 6.80
N ASN A 332 -5.01 9.65 7.87
CA ASN A 332 -4.64 11.05 8.04
C ASN A 332 -3.24 11.29 7.50
N TYR A 333 -3.12 11.56 6.20
CA TYR A 333 -1.83 11.75 5.51
C TYR A 333 -1.03 12.97 6.01
N SER A 334 -1.68 13.90 6.74
CA SER A 334 -0.98 15.03 7.37
C SER A 334 -0.16 14.62 8.61
N GLN A 335 -0.40 13.43 9.17
CA GLN A 335 0.28 12.97 10.38
C GLN A 335 1.62 12.33 10.08
N ILE A 336 2.66 12.80 10.78
CA ILE A 336 4.04 12.37 10.56
C ILE A 336 4.25 10.86 10.81
N GLU A 337 3.58 10.27 11.79
CA GLU A 337 3.70 8.84 12.06
C GLU A 337 2.88 7.98 11.06
N VAL A 338 1.84 8.55 10.43
CA VAL A 338 1.13 7.92 9.30
C VAL A 338 2.02 7.90 8.06
N LEU A 339 2.66 9.03 7.74
CA LEU A 339 3.66 9.08 6.67
C LEU A 339 4.81 8.10 6.93
N ARG A 340 5.28 8.00 8.17
CA ARG A 340 6.33 7.03 8.57
C ARG A 340 5.87 5.60 8.31
N PHE A 341 4.64 5.27 8.71
CA PHE A 341 4.04 3.96 8.52
C PHE A 341 3.93 3.60 7.03
N LEU A 342 3.28 4.44 6.23
CA LEU A 342 3.02 4.18 4.81
C LEU A 342 4.31 4.18 3.97
N LEU A 343 5.22 5.14 4.16
CA LEU A 343 6.50 5.15 3.43
C LEU A 343 7.40 3.99 3.84
N SER A 344 7.36 3.57 5.12
CA SER A 344 8.06 2.36 5.56
C SER A 344 7.45 1.09 5.02
N ASN A 345 6.14 1.08 4.79
CA ASN A 345 5.47 -0.07 4.17
C ASN A 345 5.91 -0.26 2.72
N LEU A 346 6.00 0.82 1.94
CA LEU A 346 6.54 0.75 0.58
C LEU A 346 7.96 0.17 0.56
N ARG A 347 8.84 0.65 1.45
CA ARG A 347 10.20 0.11 1.54
C ARG A 347 10.25 -1.32 2.02
N TRP A 348 9.39 -1.71 2.97
CA TRP A 348 9.32 -3.07 3.47
C TRP A 348 9.15 -4.08 2.34
N TYR A 349 8.21 -3.82 1.41
CA TYR A 349 8.00 -4.72 0.28
C TYR A 349 9.14 -4.70 -0.76
N LEU A 350 9.87 -3.59 -0.91
CA LEU A 350 11.05 -3.54 -1.78
C LEU A 350 12.27 -4.22 -1.17
N ASP A 351 12.49 -4.04 0.12
CA ASP A 351 13.71 -4.47 0.82
C ASP A 351 13.60 -5.93 1.28
N GLU A 352 12.45 -6.33 1.87
CA GLU A 352 12.25 -7.67 2.41
C GLU A 352 11.86 -8.68 1.32
N TYR A 353 11.00 -8.26 0.39
CA TYR A 353 10.40 -9.14 -0.61
C TYR A 353 10.91 -8.87 -2.03
N GLN A 354 11.71 -7.84 -2.26
CA GLN A 354 12.29 -7.54 -3.57
C GLN A 354 11.28 -7.28 -4.70
N PHE A 355 10.07 -6.78 -4.42
CA PHE A 355 9.18 -6.30 -5.47
C PHE A 355 9.87 -5.26 -6.37
N ASP A 356 9.45 -5.17 -7.63
CA ASP A 356 10.05 -4.29 -8.64
C ASP A 356 9.25 -3.00 -8.86
N GLY A 357 8.13 -2.86 -8.14
CA GLY A 357 7.25 -1.71 -8.26
C GLY A 357 5.88 -1.96 -7.67
N PHE A 358 4.99 -1.01 -7.90
CA PHE A 358 3.68 -0.96 -7.25
C PHE A 358 2.58 -0.53 -8.21
N ARG A 359 1.39 -1.06 -8.01
CA ARG A 359 0.14 -0.37 -8.34
C ARG A 359 -0.42 0.22 -7.06
N PHE A 360 -0.72 1.53 -7.06
CA PHE A 360 -1.44 2.18 -5.98
C PHE A 360 -2.92 2.14 -6.29
N ASP A 361 -3.68 1.48 -5.44
CA ASP A 361 -5.11 1.24 -5.65
C ASP A 361 -5.97 2.32 -5.00
N GLY A 362 -7.08 2.67 -5.66
CA GLY A 362 -8.01 3.70 -5.20
C GLY A 362 -7.40 5.11 -5.18
N VAL A 363 -6.50 5.44 -6.11
CA VAL A 363 -5.85 6.78 -6.16
C VAL A 363 -6.90 7.88 -6.35
N THR A 364 -7.97 7.65 -7.12
CA THR A 364 -9.08 8.62 -7.19
C THR A 364 -9.70 8.90 -5.82
N SER A 365 -9.89 7.88 -4.98
CA SER A 365 -10.44 8.06 -3.63
C SER A 365 -9.50 8.88 -2.73
N MET A 366 -8.18 8.75 -2.95
CA MET A 366 -7.17 9.55 -2.27
C MET A 366 -7.15 11.00 -2.76
N LEU A 367 -7.25 11.22 -4.06
CA LEU A 367 -7.07 12.54 -4.68
C LEU A 367 -8.18 13.52 -4.34
N TYR A 368 -9.38 13.06 -4.01
CA TYR A 368 -10.54 13.92 -3.81
C TYR A 368 -11.24 13.68 -2.49
N HIS A 369 -11.69 14.74 -1.82
CA HIS A 369 -12.45 14.66 -0.57
C HIS A 369 -13.83 14.00 -0.75
N ASN A 370 -14.43 14.06 -1.93
CA ASN A 370 -15.63 13.30 -2.29
C ASN A 370 -15.33 11.88 -2.81
N HIS A 371 -14.06 11.51 -2.89
CA HIS A 371 -13.56 10.21 -3.35
C HIS A 371 -13.95 9.85 -4.80
N GLY A 372 -14.39 10.81 -5.61
CA GLY A 372 -14.96 10.57 -6.93
C GLY A 372 -16.34 9.90 -6.91
N ILE A 373 -16.98 9.76 -5.73
CA ILE A 373 -18.29 9.13 -5.60
C ILE A 373 -19.36 10.03 -6.21
N GLY A 374 -20.07 9.51 -7.21
CA GLY A 374 -21.13 10.24 -7.90
C GLY A 374 -20.63 11.40 -8.77
N GLU A 375 -19.32 11.49 -9.00
CA GLU A 375 -18.70 12.53 -9.80
C GLU A 375 -18.48 12.05 -11.24
N GLY A 376 -18.85 12.88 -12.21
CA GLY A 376 -18.47 12.69 -13.62
C GLY A 376 -17.35 13.66 -13.97
N PHE A 377 -16.15 13.16 -14.22
CA PHE A 377 -15.02 14.00 -14.63
C PHE A 377 -15.16 14.40 -16.10
N SER A 378 -15.41 15.69 -16.35
CA SER A 378 -15.59 16.21 -17.72
C SER A 378 -14.26 16.39 -18.45
N GLY A 379 -13.16 16.48 -17.68
CA GLY A 379 -11.84 16.85 -18.20
C GLY A 379 -11.54 18.34 -18.04
N HIS A 380 -12.44 19.12 -17.42
CA HIS A 380 -12.18 20.52 -17.09
C HIS A 380 -11.19 20.63 -15.93
N TYR A 381 -10.19 21.51 -16.05
CA TYR A 381 -9.02 21.47 -15.16
C TYR A 381 -9.31 21.91 -13.73
N ASP A 382 -10.35 22.73 -13.52
CA ASP A 382 -10.82 23.12 -12.19
C ASP A 382 -11.22 21.92 -11.32
N GLU A 383 -11.65 20.81 -11.93
CA GLU A 383 -11.98 19.57 -11.23
C GLU A 383 -10.74 18.95 -10.54
N TYR A 384 -9.53 19.24 -11.06
CA TYR A 384 -8.25 18.63 -10.65
C TYR A 384 -7.32 19.57 -9.88
N TYR A 385 -7.64 20.87 -9.87
CA TYR A 385 -6.85 21.91 -9.21
C TYR A 385 -7.70 22.78 -8.26
N GLY A 386 -8.98 22.44 -8.06
CA GLY A 386 -9.87 23.08 -7.10
C GLY A 386 -9.74 22.56 -5.66
N LEU A 387 -10.63 23.08 -4.79
CA LEU A 387 -10.62 22.81 -3.34
C LEU A 387 -11.05 21.37 -2.97
N ASN A 388 -11.68 20.63 -3.88
CA ASN A 388 -12.07 19.25 -3.64
C ASN A 388 -10.87 18.29 -3.63
N VAL A 389 -9.71 18.71 -4.14
CA VAL A 389 -8.50 17.89 -4.18
C VAL A 389 -7.89 17.79 -2.78
N ASP A 390 -7.74 16.57 -2.27
CA ASP A 390 -7.07 16.33 -1.00
C ASP A 390 -5.56 16.57 -1.17
N THR A 391 -5.12 17.74 -0.69
CA THR A 391 -3.71 18.11 -0.77
C THR A 391 -2.84 17.16 0.04
N ASP A 392 -3.26 16.71 1.22
CA ASP A 392 -2.42 15.89 2.09
C ASP A 392 -2.11 14.53 1.43
N ALA A 393 -3.14 13.92 0.84
CA ALA A 393 -3.01 12.66 0.12
C ALA A 393 -2.15 12.82 -1.16
N LEU A 394 -2.36 13.89 -1.93
CA LEU A 394 -1.56 14.19 -3.11
C LEU A 394 -0.09 14.38 -2.76
N ILE A 395 0.22 15.12 -1.69
CA ILE A 395 1.61 15.31 -1.25
C ILE A 395 2.22 13.99 -0.77
N TYR A 396 1.48 13.13 -0.07
CA TYR A 396 1.94 11.79 0.25
C TYR A 396 2.34 11.01 -1.01
N LEU A 397 1.52 11.03 -2.07
CA LEU A 397 1.84 10.37 -3.35
C LEU A 397 3.09 10.96 -4.02
N MET A 398 3.25 12.29 -4.01
CA MET A 398 4.45 12.95 -4.52
C MET A 398 5.71 12.55 -3.74
N VAL A 399 5.64 12.57 -2.41
CA VAL A 399 6.74 12.15 -1.53
C VAL A 399 7.10 10.69 -1.76
N ALA A 400 6.09 9.81 -1.84
CA ALA A 400 6.28 8.38 -2.10
C ALA A 400 6.97 8.16 -3.45
N ASN A 401 6.46 8.74 -4.54
CA ASN A 401 7.07 8.57 -5.86
C ASN A 401 8.49 9.17 -5.93
N LYS A 402 8.74 10.34 -5.33
CA LYS A 402 10.09 10.94 -5.25
C LYS A 402 11.05 10.00 -4.53
N LEU A 403 10.67 9.51 -3.34
CA LEU A 403 11.45 8.58 -2.54
C LEU A 403 11.81 7.31 -3.33
N LEU A 404 10.80 6.72 -3.96
CA LEU A 404 10.92 5.46 -4.68
C LEU A 404 11.86 5.59 -5.88
N HIS A 405 11.67 6.61 -6.73
CA HIS A 405 12.48 6.78 -7.94
C HIS A 405 13.90 7.27 -7.64
N ASP A 406 14.10 8.06 -6.59
CA ASP A 406 15.45 8.48 -6.17
C ASP A 406 16.28 7.27 -5.68
N ARG A 407 15.63 6.33 -4.97
CA ARG A 407 16.31 5.22 -4.33
C ARG A 407 16.39 3.96 -5.19
N TYR A 408 15.38 3.74 -6.03
CA TYR A 408 15.23 2.59 -6.90
C TYR A 408 14.92 3.08 -8.32
N PRO A 409 15.93 3.49 -9.12
CA PRO A 409 15.71 4.11 -10.43
C PRO A 409 14.97 3.23 -11.44
N GLU A 410 15.04 1.91 -11.26
CA GLU A 410 14.36 0.92 -12.11
C GLU A 410 12.93 0.59 -11.64
N ILE A 411 12.46 1.20 -10.55
CA ILE A 411 11.10 0.95 -10.05
C ILE A 411 10.05 1.38 -11.10
N ILE A 412 8.88 0.73 -11.01
CA ILE A 412 7.69 1.13 -11.75
C ILE A 412 6.56 1.42 -10.78
N THR A 413 5.91 2.59 -10.88
CA THR A 413 4.68 2.88 -10.14
C THR A 413 3.50 3.15 -11.06
N ILE A 414 2.36 2.52 -10.77
CA ILE A 414 1.13 2.60 -11.55
C ILE A 414 0.01 3.17 -10.67
N ALA A 415 -0.71 4.18 -11.16
CA ALA A 415 -1.89 4.70 -10.49
C ALA A 415 -3.18 4.05 -11.03
N GLU A 416 -4.00 3.51 -10.12
CA GLU A 416 -5.41 3.24 -10.39
C GLU A 416 -6.22 4.53 -10.15
N ASP A 417 -6.29 5.35 -11.20
CA ASP A 417 -7.02 6.62 -11.20
C ASP A 417 -8.00 6.70 -12.37
N VAL A 418 -9.30 6.71 -12.05
CA VAL A 418 -10.37 6.85 -13.03
C VAL A 418 -10.58 8.30 -13.47
N SER A 419 -10.27 9.29 -12.62
CA SER A 419 -10.53 10.70 -12.94
C SER A 419 -9.69 11.19 -14.11
N GLY A 420 -8.44 10.74 -14.18
CA GLY A 420 -7.51 11.14 -15.22
C GLY A 420 -6.88 12.50 -14.98
N MET A 421 -6.49 12.73 -13.72
CA MET A 421 -5.82 13.94 -13.30
C MET A 421 -4.61 14.30 -14.19
N PRO A 422 -4.58 15.51 -14.78
CA PRO A 422 -3.45 15.98 -15.56
C PRO A 422 -2.13 15.96 -14.77
N GLY A 423 -1.06 15.44 -15.38
CA GLY A 423 0.26 15.40 -14.74
C GLY A 423 0.45 14.26 -13.74
N SER A 424 -0.54 13.37 -13.55
CA SER A 424 -0.42 12.23 -12.65
C SER A 424 0.75 11.30 -13.04
N CYS A 425 0.96 11.09 -14.33
CA CYS A 425 2.05 10.23 -14.82
C CYS A 425 3.28 11.04 -15.26
N ARG A 426 3.55 12.16 -14.59
CA ARG A 426 4.73 13.01 -14.85
C ARG A 426 5.63 13.10 -13.63
N PRO A 427 6.94 13.27 -13.84
CA PRO A 427 7.89 13.44 -12.74
C PRO A 427 7.47 14.55 -11.79
N VAL A 428 7.73 14.35 -10.51
CA VAL A 428 7.55 15.38 -9.48
C VAL A 428 8.39 16.64 -9.76
N THR A 429 9.52 16.52 -10.46
CA THR A 429 10.33 17.68 -10.90
C THR A 429 9.64 18.52 -11.97
N GLU A 430 8.62 18.01 -12.65
CA GLU A 430 7.76 18.75 -13.57
C GLU A 430 6.48 19.28 -12.89
N GLY A 431 6.30 19.03 -11.58
CA GLY A 431 5.09 19.36 -10.85
C GLY A 431 3.96 18.32 -10.97
N GLY A 432 4.28 17.12 -11.46
CA GLY A 432 3.38 15.96 -11.48
C GLY A 432 3.36 15.20 -10.15
N THR A 433 2.57 14.12 -10.08
CA THR A 433 2.51 13.27 -8.87
C THR A 433 3.57 12.17 -8.84
N GLY A 434 4.26 11.91 -9.97
CA GLY A 434 5.43 11.05 -10.06
C GLY A 434 5.18 9.60 -10.46
N PHE A 435 3.96 9.22 -10.84
CA PHE A 435 3.71 7.87 -11.34
C PHE A 435 4.33 7.65 -12.73
N ASP A 436 4.71 6.40 -13.04
CA ASP A 436 5.13 6.03 -14.39
C ASP A 436 3.92 5.86 -15.33
N TYR A 437 2.88 5.18 -14.84
CA TYR A 437 1.71 4.79 -15.64
C TYR A 437 0.42 5.07 -14.87
N ARG A 438 -0.69 5.16 -15.62
CA ARG A 438 -2.05 5.01 -15.10
C ARG A 438 -2.79 3.89 -15.82
N LEU A 439 -3.83 3.37 -15.19
CA LEU A 439 -4.75 2.42 -15.81
C LEU A 439 -5.68 3.11 -16.83
N GLY A 440 -5.88 2.47 -17.99
CA GLY A 440 -6.82 2.90 -19.03
C GLY A 440 -8.26 2.49 -18.73
N MET A 441 -8.81 2.95 -17.60
CA MET A 441 -10.03 2.42 -17.00
C MET A 441 -11.32 2.62 -17.83
N ALA A 442 -11.34 3.55 -18.78
CA ALA A 442 -12.49 3.76 -19.67
C ALA A 442 -12.58 2.73 -20.82
N ILE A 443 -11.51 1.99 -21.09
CA ILE A 443 -11.46 1.01 -22.20
C ILE A 443 -12.39 -0.18 -21.94
N PRO A 444 -12.36 -0.84 -20.76
CA PRO A 444 -13.27 -1.95 -20.46
C PRO A 444 -14.74 -1.56 -20.48
N ASP A 445 -15.09 -0.37 -20.00
CA ASP A 445 -16.48 0.12 -20.00
C ASP A 445 -17.03 0.22 -21.42
N LYS A 446 -16.20 0.61 -22.39
CA LYS A 446 -16.59 0.68 -23.80
C LYS A 446 -16.90 -0.70 -24.37
N TRP A 447 -16.09 -1.71 -24.04
CA TRP A 447 -16.36 -3.07 -24.47
C TRP A 447 -17.63 -3.65 -23.83
N ILE A 448 -17.88 -3.38 -22.53
CA ILE A 448 -19.15 -3.75 -21.89
C ILE A 448 -20.33 -3.08 -22.60
N GLU A 449 -20.24 -1.78 -22.88
CA GLU A 449 -21.30 -1.04 -23.52
C GLU A 449 -21.67 -1.66 -24.88
N TYR A 450 -20.65 -1.94 -25.69
CA TYR A 450 -20.81 -2.53 -27.02
C TYR A 450 -21.44 -3.92 -26.95
N LEU A 451 -20.91 -4.80 -26.10
CA LEU A 451 -21.40 -6.18 -25.95
C LEU A 451 -22.81 -6.26 -25.34
N LYS A 452 -23.22 -5.28 -24.52
CA LYS A 452 -24.55 -5.31 -23.85
C LYS A 452 -25.64 -4.56 -24.61
N LYS A 453 -25.30 -3.51 -25.36
CA LYS A 453 -26.30 -2.54 -25.87
C LYS A 453 -26.40 -2.48 -27.39
N PHE A 454 -25.41 -2.98 -28.13
CA PHE A 454 -25.34 -2.82 -29.58
C PHE A 454 -25.15 -4.18 -30.27
N LYS A 455 -25.79 -4.36 -31.42
CA LYS A 455 -25.45 -5.48 -32.32
C LYS A 455 -24.13 -5.18 -33.03
N ASP A 456 -23.46 -6.21 -33.51
CA ASP A 456 -22.17 -6.08 -34.19
C ASP A 456 -22.22 -5.07 -35.36
N GLU A 457 -23.30 -5.06 -36.15
CA GLU A 457 -23.49 -4.13 -37.26
C GLU A 457 -23.67 -2.66 -36.85
N ASP A 458 -24.00 -2.39 -35.58
CA ASP A 458 -24.21 -1.05 -35.03
C ASP A 458 -22.95 -0.47 -34.37
N TRP A 459 -21.83 -1.20 -34.38
CA TRP A 459 -20.58 -0.79 -33.75
C TRP A 459 -19.96 0.40 -34.50
N SER A 460 -19.79 1.53 -33.81
CA SER A 460 -19.14 2.72 -34.37
C SER A 460 -17.62 2.62 -34.25
N MET A 461 -16.95 2.41 -35.38
CA MET A 461 -15.48 2.37 -35.44
C MET A 461 -14.85 3.67 -34.94
N GLY A 462 -15.50 4.82 -35.18
CA GLY A 462 -15.03 6.11 -34.68
C GLY A 462 -15.02 6.18 -33.15
N ASN A 463 -16.04 5.62 -32.49
CA ASN A 463 -16.11 5.57 -31.03
C ASN A 463 -15.06 4.63 -30.44
N ILE A 464 -14.82 3.47 -31.07
CA ILE A 464 -13.77 2.53 -30.64
C ILE A 464 -12.40 3.22 -30.71
N VAL A 465 -12.06 3.82 -31.86
CA VAL A 465 -10.78 4.52 -32.06
C VAL A 465 -10.66 5.68 -31.07
N HIS A 466 -11.72 6.47 -30.88
CA HIS A 466 -11.72 7.57 -29.91
C HIS A 466 -11.39 7.06 -28.51
N THR A 467 -12.09 6.04 -27.99
CA THR A 467 -11.82 5.53 -26.64
C THR A 467 -10.41 4.96 -26.48
N LEU A 468 -9.88 4.24 -27.47
CA LEU A 468 -8.54 3.65 -27.37
C LEU A 468 -7.41 4.69 -27.47
N THR A 469 -7.68 5.84 -28.10
CA THR A 469 -6.68 6.89 -28.35
C THR A 469 -6.87 8.15 -27.51
N ASN A 470 -8.01 8.33 -26.84
CA ASN A 470 -8.32 9.49 -26.00
C ASN A 470 -7.57 9.42 -24.66
N ARG A 471 -6.28 9.73 -24.72
CA ARG A 471 -5.36 9.75 -23.58
C ARG A 471 -4.36 10.88 -23.74
N ARG A 472 -3.79 11.31 -22.61
CA ARG A 472 -2.83 12.40 -22.57
C ARG A 472 -1.50 11.96 -23.20
N TYR A 473 -1.04 12.73 -24.19
CA TYR A 473 0.23 12.44 -24.84
C TYR A 473 1.40 12.55 -23.84
N MET A 474 2.35 11.61 -23.90
CA MET A 474 3.52 11.54 -23.01
C MET A 474 3.18 11.35 -21.51
N GLU A 475 1.99 10.84 -21.22
CA GLU A 475 1.63 10.18 -19.96
C GLU A 475 1.31 8.72 -20.30
N LYS A 476 2.05 7.77 -19.73
CA LYS A 476 1.94 6.37 -20.14
C LYS A 476 0.68 5.76 -19.55
N THR A 477 0.03 4.88 -20.32
CA THR A 477 -1.21 4.21 -19.92
C THR A 477 -1.05 2.71 -20.10
N VAL A 478 -1.40 1.92 -19.09
CA VAL A 478 -1.60 0.48 -19.22
C VAL A 478 -3.03 0.26 -19.70
N ALA A 479 -3.17 -0.19 -20.94
CA ALA A 479 -4.46 -0.52 -21.54
C ALA A 479 -4.80 -2.00 -21.29
N TYR A 480 -6.07 -2.28 -21.02
CA TYR A 480 -6.63 -3.62 -20.85
C TYR A 480 -8.08 -3.61 -21.35
N ALA A 481 -8.53 -4.74 -21.88
CA ALA A 481 -9.87 -4.87 -22.46
C ALA A 481 -10.93 -5.21 -21.42
N GLU A 482 -10.53 -5.90 -20.35
CA GLU A 482 -11.39 -6.37 -19.26
C GLU A 482 -10.59 -6.39 -17.95
N SER A 483 -11.27 -6.33 -16.81
CA SER A 483 -10.63 -6.28 -15.49
C SER A 483 -11.28 -7.20 -14.47
N HIS A 484 -10.53 -7.43 -13.39
CA HIS A 484 -11.01 -8.18 -12.23
C HIS A 484 -12.25 -7.52 -11.56
N ASP A 485 -12.44 -6.20 -11.67
CA ASP A 485 -13.63 -5.52 -11.13
C ASP A 485 -14.91 -5.95 -11.86
N GLN A 486 -14.83 -6.23 -13.15
CA GLN A 486 -15.97 -6.71 -13.93
C GLN A 486 -16.39 -8.12 -13.47
N VAL A 487 -15.45 -8.90 -12.93
CA VAL A 487 -15.71 -10.25 -12.39
C VAL A 487 -16.40 -10.18 -11.02
N LYS A 488 -16.17 -9.13 -10.21
CA LYS A 488 -16.77 -8.98 -8.87
C LYS A 488 -18.29 -8.76 -8.90
N TYR A 489 -18.82 -8.12 -9.95
CA TYR A 489 -20.21 -7.62 -9.99
C TYR A 489 -21.20 -8.47 -10.80
N TYR A 490 -20.81 -9.65 -11.30
CA TYR A 490 -21.79 -10.53 -11.95
C TYR A 490 -22.75 -11.16 -10.93
N ARG A 491 -23.86 -10.45 -10.72
CA ARG A 491 -25.08 -10.95 -10.08
C ARG A 491 -25.76 -11.87 -11.10
N LEU A 492 -25.70 -13.18 -10.89
CA LEU A 492 -26.60 -14.10 -11.59
C LEU A 492 -28.02 -13.77 -11.14
N ASP A 493 -28.94 -13.58 -12.09
CA ASP A 493 -30.37 -13.25 -11.85
C ASP A 493 -31.14 -14.32 -11.03
N HIS A 494 -30.46 -15.34 -10.48
CA HIS A 494 -31.06 -16.47 -9.75
C HIS A 494 -30.46 -16.71 -8.36
N GLY A 495 -30.09 -15.66 -7.62
CA GLY A 495 -29.99 -15.73 -6.16
C GLY A 495 -28.93 -16.68 -5.57
N GLN A 496 -27.96 -17.13 -6.38
CA GLN A 496 -26.79 -17.88 -5.89
C GLN A 496 -25.51 -17.14 -6.27
N TYR A 497 -24.69 -16.86 -5.26
CA TYR A 497 -23.35 -16.32 -5.43
C TYR A 497 -22.42 -17.45 -5.87
N CYS A 498 -21.93 -17.40 -7.10
CA CYS A 498 -20.78 -18.18 -7.54
C CYS A 498 -19.97 -17.39 -8.55
N ALA A 499 -18.69 -17.21 -8.26
CA ALA A 499 -17.70 -16.82 -9.24
C ALA A 499 -17.40 -18.05 -10.11
N TYR A 500 -18.03 -18.14 -11.28
CA TYR A 500 -17.56 -18.97 -12.38
C TYR A 500 -17.63 -18.17 -13.67
N THR A 501 -16.50 -18.06 -14.34
CA THR A 501 -16.40 -17.71 -15.75
C THR A 501 -17.00 -18.86 -16.57
N SER A 502 -18.22 -18.68 -17.08
CA SER A 502 -18.81 -19.62 -18.04
C SER A 502 -18.51 -19.15 -19.47
N TYR A 503 -17.44 -19.68 -20.05
CA TYR A 503 -17.35 -19.88 -21.51
C TYR A 503 -17.43 -21.39 -21.75
N THR A 504 -18.66 -21.89 -21.94
CA THR A 504 -19.03 -23.03 -22.81
C THR A 504 -20.54 -23.29 -22.67
N ASP A 505 -21.16 -23.58 -23.81
CA ASP A 505 -22.55 -24.03 -24.05
C ASP A 505 -23.63 -22.95 -24.25
N GLN A 506 -23.61 -22.32 -25.44
CA GLN A 506 -24.60 -22.58 -26.51
C GLN A 506 -24.20 -21.93 -27.83
#